data_AF-F1TD89-F1
#
_entry.id   AF-F1TD89-F1
#
_cell.length_a   1.000
_cell.length_b   1.000
_cell.length_c   1.000
_cell.angle_alpha   90.00
_cell.angle_beta   90.00
_cell.angle_gamma   90.00
#
_symmetry.space_group_name_H-M   'P 1'
#
loop_
_entity.id
_entity.type
_entity.pdbx_description
1 polymer ?
#
loop_
_entity_poly.entity_id
_entity_poly.type
_entity_poly.pdbx_seq_one_letter_code
_entity_poly.pdbx_strand_id
1 'polypeptide(L)'
;MLSVGKLSVKRNRIICISLILLLVLATVTTVFIMTKKTDKASKYVFGEQALKINGKIVETSVFLDEKNIFFERNKGNSALMQKTDEDVNDLILEEVIKKVLADDYFYNDSGYKATQKEVDDYYNKYVKPSLEGAGGEGSSISQGLDYKSEAEYKKDVELYILKLKSVPAIAKEYGISLDENEFNTKYAEYTKQYKDKPKSIHPKDEYKEMMLVREFSVSDKLNTWLDKLRSKAKIEILEPSLKAYRLYKNGEYSKAADEYKKAYKKYNLSIYKDKEKECRSKD
;
A
#
# COMPACT_ATOMS: atom_id res chain seq x y z
N MET A 1 -26.22 -62.03 -35.29
CA MET A 1 -25.79 -61.27 -34.09
C MET A 1 -26.94 -60.39 -33.67
N LEU A 2 -27.64 -60.77 -32.60
CA LEU A 2 -28.84 -60.14 -32.06
C LEU A 2 -28.70 -60.03 -30.54
N SER A 3 -29.39 -59.02 -29.98
CA SER A 3 -29.91 -58.90 -28.60
C SER A 3 -29.36 -57.74 -27.77
N VAL A 4 -30.12 -56.65 -27.81
CA VAL A 4 -30.80 -56.01 -26.65
C VAL A 4 -30.37 -56.46 -25.25
N GLY A 5 -29.94 -55.47 -24.46
CA GLY A 5 -30.38 -55.19 -23.08
C GLY A 5 -30.07 -56.16 -21.94
N LYS A 6 -29.32 -55.69 -20.94
CA LYS A 6 -29.48 -56.09 -19.53
C LYS A 6 -29.28 -54.89 -18.59
N LEU A 7 -30.38 -54.36 -18.07
CA LEU A 7 -30.48 -53.69 -16.78
C LEU A 7 -30.80 -54.75 -15.71
N SER A 8 -30.17 -54.71 -14.54
CA SER A 8 -30.63 -55.31 -13.25
C SER A 8 -29.44 -55.43 -12.26
N VAL A 9 -29.46 -55.14 -10.95
CA VAL A 9 -30.32 -54.44 -9.97
C VAL A 9 -29.71 -54.70 -8.55
N LYS A 10 -29.74 -53.71 -7.64
CA LYS A 10 -29.63 -53.78 -6.14
C LYS A 10 -28.28 -54.28 -5.53
N ARG A 11 -27.77 -53.86 -4.36
CA ARG A 11 -28.27 -53.15 -3.16
C ARG A 11 -27.04 -52.81 -2.27
N ASN A 12 -27.01 -51.63 -1.63
CA ASN A 12 -26.49 -51.32 -0.28
C ASN A 12 -26.42 -49.78 -0.16
N ARG A 13 -27.48 -49.07 0.28
CA ARG A 13 -27.86 -48.77 1.67
C ARG A 13 -26.70 -48.28 2.56
N ILE A 14 -26.83 -47.01 2.94
CA ILE A 14 -26.41 -46.35 4.21
C ILE A 14 -25.10 -45.54 4.14
N ILE A 15 -25.25 -44.21 4.05
CA ILE A 15 -24.63 -43.10 4.83
C ILE A 15 -24.59 -41.85 3.93
N CYS A 16 -25.65 -41.04 3.94
CA CYS A 16 -25.63 -39.68 3.34
C CYS A 16 -26.49 -38.66 4.12
N ILE A 17 -26.86 -38.95 5.38
CA ILE A 17 -27.72 -38.04 6.18
C ILE A 17 -26.97 -37.39 7.36
N SER A 18 -25.69 -37.70 7.55
CA SER A 18 -24.90 -37.17 8.69
C SER A 18 -24.14 -35.86 8.41
N LEU A 19 -24.04 -35.41 7.15
CA LEU A 19 -23.24 -34.23 6.77
C LEU A 19 -24.08 -32.96 6.58
N ILE A 20 -25.39 -33.07 6.39
CA ILE A 20 -26.27 -31.92 6.12
C ILE A 20 -26.76 -31.26 7.43
N LEU A 21 -26.80 -31.99 8.54
CA LEU A 21 -27.20 -31.44 9.86
C LEU A 21 -26.08 -30.67 10.59
N LEU A 22 -24.80 -30.92 10.25
CA LEU A 22 -23.67 -30.17 10.84
C LEU A 22 -23.39 -28.82 10.15
N LEU A 23 -23.84 -28.63 8.90
CA LEU A 23 -23.74 -27.34 8.20
C LEU A 23 -24.83 -26.33 8.63
N VAL A 24 -25.97 -26.81 9.17
CA VAL A 24 -27.05 -25.94 9.63
C VAL A 24 -26.81 -25.39 11.05
N LEU A 25 -26.06 -26.09 11.93
CA LEU A 25 -25.71 -25.55 13.26
C LEU A 25 -24.51 -24.58 13.26
N ALA A 26 -23.57 -24.72 12.32
CA ALA A 26 -22.46 -23.77 12.19
C ALA A 26 -22.90 -22.42 11.60
N THR A 27 -23.97 -22.40 10.79
CA THR A 27 -24.53 -21.17 10.23
C THR A 27 -25.41 -20.42 11.23
N VAL A 28 -26.12 -21.12 12.13
CA VAL A 28 -26.92 -20.45 13.18
C VAL A 28 -26.04 -19.84 14.28
N THR A 29 -24.89 -20.42 14.60
CA THR A 29 -23.96 -19.85 15.60
C THR A 29 -23.20 -18.62 15.08
N THR A 30 -22.87 -18.55 13.79
CA THR A 30 -22.31 -17.31 13.19
C THR A 30 -23.35 -16.19 13.08
N VAL A 31 -24.62 -16.53 12.79
CA VAL A 31 -25.70 -15.54 12.73
C VAL A 31 -26.09 -14.99 14.11
N PHE A 32 -25.96 -15.78 15.19
CA PHE A 32 -26.30 -15.29 16.54
C PHE A 32 -25.20 -14.46 17.22
N ILE A 33 -23.94 -14.54 16.76
CA ILE A 33 -22.87 -13.63 17.23
C ILE A 33 -22.93 -12.27 16.50
N MET A 34 -23.59 -12.18 15.34
CA MET A 34 -23.74 -10.94 14.57
C MET A 34 -24.96 -10.07 14.95
N THR A 35 -25.69 -10.36 16.04
CA THR A 35 -26.79 -9.50 16.53
C THR A 35 -26.45 -8.71 17.79
N LYS A 36 -25.17 -8.45 18.06
CA LYS A 36 -24.78 -7.34 18.96
C LYS A 36 -24.57 -6.06 18.17
N LYS A 37 -25.60 -5.20 18.27
CA LYS A 37 -25.69 -3.81 17.81
C LYS A 37 -25.63 -3.63 16.30
N THR A 38 -26.80 -3.40 15.72
CA THR A 38 -26.96 -2.51 14.57
C THR A 38 -26.55 -1.09 14.97
N ASP A 39 -25.25 -0.89 15.20
CA ASP A 39 -24.67 0.44 15.12
C ASP A 39 -24.81 0.87 13.65
N LYS A 40 -25.33 2.08 13.44
CA LYS A 40 -25.40 2.71 12.11
C LYS A 40 -24.04 2.54 11.43
N ALA A 41 -24.03 2.18 10.13
CA ALA A 41 -22.82 2.09 9.34
C ALA A 41 -21.93 3.30 9.65
N SER A 42 -20.73 3.04 10.16
CA SER A 42 -19.80 4.09 10.58
C SER A 42 -19.57 5.02 9.39
N LYS A 43 -19.84 6.32 9.56
CA LYS A 43 -19.50 7.35 8.57
C LYS A 43 -17.98 7.60 8.49
N TYR A 44 -17.18 6.87 9.24
CA TYR A 44 -15.74 7.03 9.28
C TYR A 44 -15.08 6.48 8.02
N VAL A 45 -14.40 7.36 7.29
CA VAL A 45 -13.46 6.99 6.24
C VAL A 45 -12.05 7.29 6.74
N PHE A 46 -11.22 6.25 6.88
CA PHE A 46 -9.83 6.40 7.29
C PHE A 46 -9.10 7.35 6.33
N GLY A 47 -8.43 8.37 6.86
CA GLY A 47 -7.70 9.37 6.07
C GLY A 47 -8.51 10.61 5.66
N GLU A 48 -9.84 10.63 5.84
CA GLU A 48 -10.66 11.78 5.44
C GLU A 48 -10.30 13.04 6.23
N GLN A 49 -9.70 14.02 5.54
CA GLN A 49 -9.18 15.26 6.12
C GLN A 49 -8.29 15.01 7.35
N ALA A 50 -7.56 13.90 7.36
CA ALA A 50 -6.86 13.42 8.55
C ALA A 50 -5.50 14.09 8.78
N LEU A 51 -4.89 14.63 7.72
CA LEU A 51 -3.50 15.08 7.72
C LEU A 51 -3.32 16.30 6.83
N LYS A 52 -2.56 17.28 7.32
CA LYS A 52 -1.99 18.37 6.52
C LYS A 52 -0.48 18.28 6.53
N ILE A 53 0.13 18.43 5.37
CA ILE A 53 1.59 18.57 5.21
C ILE A 53 1.85 19.85 4.43
N ASN A 54 2.69 20.72 4.99
CA ASN A 54 3.03 22.03 4.41
C ASN A 54 1.77 22.86 4.06
N GLY A 55 0.74 22.77 4.93
CA GLY A 55 -0.53 23.47 4.78
C GLY A 55 -1.54 22.84 3.80
N LYS A 56 -1.14 21.83 3.02
CA LYS A 56 -2.02 21.13 2.06
C LYS A 56 -2.66 19.91 2.73
N ILE A 57 -3.96 19.72 2.53
CA ILE A 57 -4.67 18.51 2.99
C ILE A 57 -4.21 17.34 2.12
N VAL A 58 -3.84 16.23 2.77
CA VAL A 58 -3.52 14.98 2.09
C VAL A 58 -4.80 14.30 1.62
N GLU A 59 -4.83 13.86 0.37
CA GLU A 59 -6.00 13.20 -0.21
C GLU A 59 -6.29 11.85 0.46
N THR A 60 -7.58 11.54 0.66
CA THR A 60 -8.02 10.27 1.26
C THR A 60 -7.56 9.05 0.46
N SER A 61 -7.46 9.16 -0.87
CA SER A 61 -6.94 8.11 -1.75
C SER A 61 -5.54 7.65 -1.35
N VAL A 62 -4.65 8.58 -0.99
CA VAL A 62 -3.28 8.25 -0.55
C VAL A 62 -3.29 7.39 0.72
N PHE A 63 -4.20 7.67 1.65
CA PHE A 63 -4.36 6.83 2.84
C PHE A 63 -4.85 5.42 2.52
N LEU A 64 -5.79 5.29 1.58
CA LEU A 64 -6.33 4.00 1.17
C LEU A 64 -5.28 3.17 0.42
N ASP A 65 -4.54 3.80 -0.50
CA ASP A 65 -3.47 3.16 -1.26
C ASP A 65 -2.37 2.65 -0.33
N GLU A 66 -1.85 3.50 0.56
CA GLU A 66 -0.79 3.09 1.49
C GLU A 66 -1.29 2.07 2.52
N LYS A 67 -2.56 2.12 2.92
CA LYS A 67 -3.18 1.06 3.74
C LYS A 67 -3.16 -0.28 3.02
N ASN A 68 -3.57 -0.32 1.75
CA ASN A 68 -3.58 -1.55 0.94
C ASN A 68 -2.15 -2.08 0.75
N ILE A 69 -1.20 -1.21 0.41
CA ILE A 69 0.22 -1.55 0.28
C ILE A 69 0.77 -2.10 1.61
N PHE A 70 0.45 -1.44 2.73
CA PHE A 70 0.90 -1.86 4.06
C PHE A 70 0.42 -3.27 4.40
N PHE A 71 -0.87 -3.58 4.15
CA PHE A 71 -1.41 -4.91 4.42
C PHE A 71 -0.85 -5.98 3.49
N GLU A 72 -0.68 -5.70 2.19
CA GLU A 72 -0.07 -6.68 1.28
C GLU A 72 1.39 -6.96 1.63
N ARG A 73 2.19 -5.94 1.99
CA ARG A 73 3.58 -6.12 2.44
C ARG A 73 3.69 -6.92 3.74
N ASN A 74 2.66 -6.88 4.58
CA ASN A 74 2.65 -7.54 5.89
C ASN A 74 1.71 -8.75 5.96
N LYS A 75 1.27 -9.26 4.80
CA LYS A 75 0.39 -10.42 4.68
C LYS A 75 1.11 -11.68 5.13
N GLY A 76 0.96 -12.03 6.41
CA GLY A 76 1.69 -13.13 7.06
C GLY A 76 2.58 -12.70 8.22
N ASN A 77 2.67 -11.39 8.52
CA ASN A 77 3.37 -10.90 9.69
C ASN A 77 2.51 -11.12 10.96
N SER A 78 2.80 -12.19 11.71
CA SER A 78 2.06 -12.55 12.93
C SER A 78 2.17 -11.49 14.03
N ALA A 79 3.27 -10.73 14.09
CA ALA A 79 3.43 -9.65 15.06
C ALA A 79 2.46 -8.49 14.77
N LEU A 80 2.16 -8.22 13.49
CA LEU A 80 1.17 -7.22 13.11
C LEU A 80 -0.25 -7.65 13.50
N MET A 81 -0.57 -8.95 13.43
CA MET A 81 -1.88 -9.49 13.82
C MET A 81 -2.19 -9.32 15.32
N GLN A 82 -1.16 -9.10 16.15
CA GLN A 82 -1.31 -8.86 17.58
C GLN A 82 -1.43 -7.38 17.95
N LYS A 83 -1.22 -6.46 17.00
CA LYS A 83 -1.30 -5.02 17.23
C LYS A 83 -2.75 -4.54 17.30
N THR A 84 -2.98 -3.47 18.04
CA THR A 84 -4.29 -2.82 18.08
C THR A 84 -4.57 -2.08 16.78
N ASP A 85 -5.84 -1.76 16.50
CA ASP A 85 -6.19 -0.92 15.35
C ASP A 85 -5.50 0.46 15.42
N GLU A 86 -5.30 1.02 16.62
CA GLU A 86 -4.60 2.29 16.79
C GLU A 86 -3.11 2.17 16.43
N ASP A 87 -2.44 1.09 16.86
CA ASP A 87 -1.06 0.78 16.45
C ASP A 87 -0.93 0.66 14.93
N VAL A 88 -1.84 -0.10 14.30
CA VAL A 88 -1.82 -0.34 12.86
C VAL A 88 -2.07 0.97 12.09
N ASN A 89 -3.06 1.75 12.51
CA ASN A 89 -3.38 3.04 11.90
C ASN A 89 -2.23 4.04 12.05
N ASP A 90 -1.50 4.01 13.16
CA ASP A 90 -0.31 4.85 13.37
C ASP A 90 0.83 4.47 12.44
N LEU A 91 1.05 3.17 12.21
CA LEU A 91 2.04 2.69 11.24
C LEU A 91 1.67 3.09 9.81
N ILE A 92 0.39 2.97 9.44
CA ILE A 92 -0.08 3.41 8.11
C ILE A 92 0.06 4.93 7.96
N LEU A 93 -0.27 5.71 8.99
CA LEU A 93 -0.07 7.17 8.98
C LEU A 93 1.40 7.52 8.73
N GLU A 94 2.34 6.78 9.31
CA GLU A 94 3.76 6.97 9.05
C GLU A 94 4.15 6.69 7.59
N GLU A 95 3.63 5.63 6.99
CA GLU A 95 3.85 5.34 5.57
C GLU A 95 3.25 6.42 4.66
N VAL A 96 2.05 6.93 4.98
CA VAL A 96 1.42 8.06 4.27
C VAL A 96 2.29 9.31 4.36
N ILE A 97 2.80 9.65 5.55
CA ILE A 97 3.69 10.81 5.72
C ILE A 97 4.95 10.65 4.86
N LYS A 98 5.60 9.48 4.90
CA LYS A 98 6.80 9.20 4.08
C LYS A 98 6.49 9.34 2.59
N LYS A 99 5.37 8.76 2.13
CA LYS A 99 4.93 8.82 0.73
C LYS A 99 4.74 10.26 0.27
N VAL A 100 3.98 11.05 1.02
CA VAL A 100 3.67 12.44 0.67
C VAL A 100 4.93 13.29 0.65
N LEU A 101 5.83 13.14 1.64
CA LEU A 101 7.08 13.89 1.67
C LEU A 101 8.00 13.54 0.50
N ALA A 102 8.13 12.25 0.18
CA ALA A 102 8.95 11.81 -0.94
C ALA A 102 8.39 12.30 -2.28
N ASP A 103 7.08 12.18 -2.49
CA ASP A 103 6.41 12.67 -3.70
C ASP A 103 6.55 14.19 -3.83
N ASP A 104 6.27 14.95 -2.76
CA ASP A 104 6.40 16.42 -2.75
C ASP A 104 7.83 16.82 -3.13
N TYR A 105 8.84 16.11 -2.60
CA TYR A 105 10.21 16.32 -3.03
C TYR A 105 10.40 16.07 -4.53
N PHE A 106 9.96 14.93 -5.06
CA PHE A 106 10.21 14.60 -6.48
C PHE A 106 9.52 15.59 -7.42
N TYR A 107 8.27 15.97 -7.13
CA TYR A 107 7.50 16.88 -7.96
C TYR A 107 7.91 18.35 -7.82
N ASN A 108 8.34 18.79 -6.63
CA ASN A 108 8.50 20.22 -6.33
C ASN A 108 9.94 20.61 -5.96
N ASP A 109 10.64 19.81 -5.16
CA ASP A 109 11.93 20.22 -4.58
C ASP A 109 13.16 19.65 -5.30
N SER A 110 12.99 18.59 -6.10
CA SER A 110 14.11 17.90 -6.76
C SER A 110 14.82 18.77 -7.81
N GLY A 111 14.17 19.83 -8.28
CA GLY A 111 14.64 20.68 -9.38
C GLY A 111 14.50 20.04 -10.77
N TYR A 112 14.13 18.76 -10.85
CA TYR A 112 13.90 18.05 -12.11
C TYR A 112 12.43 18.13 -12.53
N LYS A 113 12.21 18.02 -13.84
CA LYS A 113 10.87 17.93 -14.44
C LYS A 113 10.81 16.75 -15.39
N ALA A 114 9.64 16.11 -15.47
CA ALA A 114 9.31 15.16 -16.51
C ALA A 114 8.39 15.85 -17.50
N THR A 115 8.77 15.85 -18.78
CA THR A 115 7.92 16.39 -19.84
C THR A 115 6.88 15.35 -20.25
N GLN A 116 5.73 15.80 -20.75
CA GLN A 116 4.70 14.90 -21.25
C GLN A 116 5.24 13.94 -22.33
N LYS A 117 6.15 14.42 -23.19
CA LYS A 117 6.80 13.60 -24.21
C LYS A 117 7.64 12.48 -23.59
N GLU A 118 8.44 12.77 -22.55
CA GLU A 118 9.22 11.74 -21.87
C GLU A 118 8.31 10.67 -21.23
N VAL A 119 7.21 11.11 -20.62
CA VAL A 119 6.21 10.21 -20.04
C VAL A 119 5.57 9.32 -21.11
N ASP A 120 5.10 9.91 -22.21
CA ASP A 120 4.45 9.17 -23.29
C ASP A 120 5.43 8.21 -23.99
N ASP A 121 6.65 8.65 -24.27
CA ASP A 121 7.68 7.81 -24.90
C ASP A 121 8.03 6.62 -24.00
N TYR A 122 8.23 6.86 -22.69
CA TYR A 122 8.56 5.80 -21.75
C TYR A 122 7.40 4.82 -21.57
N TYR A 123 6.17 5.34 -21.40
CA TYR A 123 4.97 4.52 -21.28
C TYR A 123 4.78 3.62 -22.50
N ASN A 124 4.83 4.19 -23.71
CA ASN A 124 4.63 3.45 -24.94
C ASN A 124 5.75 2.43 -25.22
N LYS A 125 6.98 2.72 -24.80
CA LYS A 125 8.12 1.84 -25.05
C LYS A 125 8.20 0.68 -24.06
N TYR A 126 7.95 0.93 -22.77
CA TYR A 126 8.26 -0.03 -21.70
C TYR A 126 7.03 -0.55 -20.97
N VAL A 127 6.05 0.32 -20.68
CA VAL A 127 4.91 -0.04 -19.82
C VAL A 127 3.79 -0.69 -20.64
N LYS A 128 3.29 0.00 -21.67
CA LYS A 128 2.19 -0.46 -22.50
C LYS A 128 2.42 -1.86 -23.11
N PRO A 129 3.60 -2.17 -23.70
CA PRO A 129 3.85 -3.51 -24.23
C PRO A 129 3.89 -4.60 -23.15
N SER A 130 4.28 -4.26 -21.92
CA SER A 130 4.26 -5.21 -20.79
C SER A 130 2.84 -5.53 -20.33
N LEU A 131 1.93 -4.55 -20.40
CA LEU A 131 0.51 -4.76 -20.10
C LEU A 131 -0.18 -5.61 -21.17
N GLU A 132 0.15 -5.37 -22.45
CA GLU A 132 -0.42 -6.10 -23.59
C GLU A 132 0.15 -7.53 -23.76
N GLY A 133 1.44 -7.71 -23.47
CA GLY A 133 2.17 -8.97 -23.63
C GLY A 133 1.87 -10.06 -22.59
N ALA A 134 1.08 -9.75 -21.56
CA ALA A 134 0.62 -10.72 -20.57
C ALA A 134 -0.54 -11.62 -21.08
N GLY A 135 -0.99 -11.44 -22.34
CA GLY A 135 -1.96 -12.34 -23.00
C GLY A 135 -3.10 -11.66 -23.78
N GLY A 136 -2.83 -10.63 -24.61
CA GLY A 136 -3.85 -9.93 -25.43
C GLY A 136 -4.73 -10.84 -26.31
N GLU A 137 -5.87 -10.42 -26.86
CA GLU A 137 -6.45 -9.12 -27.21
C GLU A 137 -7.41 -8.59 -26.15
N GLY A 138 -7.19 -7.41 -25.56
CA GLY A 138 -8.13 -6.84 -24.58
C GLY A 138 -8.63 -7.86 -23.57
N SER A 139 -7.76 -8.78 -23.11
CA SER A 139 -8.13 -10.00 -22.40
C SER A 139 -8.54 -9.65 -20.98
N SER A 140 -9.70 -8.99 -20.88
CA SER A 140 -10.29 -8.34 -19.71
C SER A 140 -9.40 -7.21 -19.14
N ILE A 141 -9.86 -5.96 -19.11
CA ILE A 141 -10.26 -5.33 -17.83
C ILE A 141 -10.50 -6.44 -16.79
N SER A 142 -9.42 -6.91 -16.14
CA SER A 142 -9.21 -8.30 -15.72
C SER A 142 -10.02 -8.78 -14.52
N GLN A 143 -11.34 -8.58 -14.48
CA GLN A 143 -12.29 -9.00 -13.44
C GLN A 143 -11.66 -9.33 -12.05
N GLY A 144 -11.34 -8.28 -11.29
CA GLY A 144 -11.00 -8.37 -9.87
C GLY A 144 -9.68 -7.71 -9.51
N LEU A 145 -9.77 -6.68 -8.65
CA LEU A 145 -8.71 -5.84 -8.05
C LEU A 145 -8.35 -4.58 -8.89
N ASP A 146 -8.39 -3.41 -8.24
CA ASP A 146 -8.27 -2.03 -8.76
C ASP A 146 -7.49 -1.86 -10.08
N TYR A 147 -8.19 -1.55 -11.17
CA TYR A 147 -7.55 -1.16 -12.44
C TYR A 147 -7.08 0.28 -12.39
N LYS A 148 -5.78 0.49 -12.65
CA LYS A 148 -5.27 1.80 -13.06
C LYS A 148 -5.63 2.07 -14.52
N SER A 149 -6.18 3.25 -14.78
CA SER A 149 -6.34 3.85 -16.10
C SER A 149 -4.98 4.17 -16.73
N GLU A 150 -4.95 4.39 -18.06
CA GLU A 150 -3.73 4.86 -18.74
C GLU A 150 -3.19 6.16 -18.11
N ALA A 151 -4.07 7.07 -17.69
CA ALA A 151 -3.67 8.31 -17.02
C ALA A 151 -2.96 8.03 -15.68
N GLU A 152 -3.44 7.07 -14.90
CA GLU A 152 -2.80 6.65 -13.65
C GLU A 152 -1.45 5.97 -13.89
N TYR A 153 -1.33 5.12 -14.91
CA TYR A 153 -0.03 4.56 -15.31
C TYR A 153 0.94 5.64 -15.76
N LYS A 154 0.49 6.65 -16.51
CA LYS A 154 1.34 7.77 -16.93
C LYS A 154 1.80 8.61 -15.74
N LYS A 155 0.97 8.80 -14.72
CA LYS A 155 1.36 9.46 -13.47
C LYS A 155 2.44 8.66 -12.71
N ASP A 156 2.33 7.33 -12.69
CA ASP A 156 3.38 6.48 -12.12
C ASP A 156 4.69 6.57 -12.91
N VAL A 157 4.60 6.62 -14.25
CA VAL A 157 5.76 6.81 -15.14
C VAL A 157 6.40 8.19 -14.92
N GLU A 158 5.62 9.24 -14.76
CA GLU A 158 6.11 10.58 -14.44
C GLU A 158 6.94 10.58 -13.16
N LEU A 159 6.40 10.03 -12.07
CA LEU A 159 7.11 9.89 -10.82
C LEU A 159 8.38 9.03 -10.96
N TYR A 160 8.31 7.96 -11.76
CA TYR A 160 9.45 7.11 -12.03
C TYR A 160 10.58 7.84 -12.77
N ILE A 161 10.25 8.65 -13.79
CA ILE A 161 11.23 9.48 -14.52
C ILE A 161 11.86 10.51 -13.57
N LEU A 162 11.06 11.14 -12.71
CA LEU A 162 11.59 12.08 -11.71
C LEU A 162 12.56 11.38 -10.76
N LYS A 163 12.28 10.14 -10.34
CA LYS A 163 13.21 9.32 -9.53
C LYS A 163 14.49 9.01 -10.29
N LEU A 164 14.41 8.56 -11.55
CA LEU A 164 15.60 8.30 -12.37
C LEU A 164 16.49 9.54 -12.53
N LYS A 165 15.89 10.73 -12.60
CA LYS A 165 16.64 11.98 -12.73
C LYS A 165 17.28 12.46 -11.41
N SER A 166 16.62 12.24 -10.28
CA SER A 166 16.98 12.87 -9.01
C SER A 166 17.70 11.93 -8.03
N VAL A 167 17.27 10.68 -7.92
CA VAL A 167 17.83 9.73 -6.95
C VAL A 167 19.31 9.43 -7.17
N PRO A 168 19.88 9.41 -8.38
CA PRO A 168 21.33 9.21 -8.54
C PRO A 168 22.19 10.24 -7.81
N ALA A 169 21.78 11.51 -7.84
CA ALA A 169 22.44 12.57 -7.09
C ALA A 169 22.29 12.36 -5.58
N ILE A 170 21.09 11.99 -5.12
CA ILE A 170 20.83 11.66 -3.71
C ILE A 170 21.68 10.47 -3.27
N ALA A 171 21.69 9.37 -4.02
CA ALA A 171 22.49 8.19 -3.75
C ALA A 171 23.96 8.56 -3.56
N LYS A 172 24.51 9.39 -4.46
CA LYS A 172 25.88 9.90 -4.34
C LYS A 172 26.11 10.74 -3.08
N GLU A 173 25.18 11.64 -2.71
CA GLU A 173 25.27 12.42 -1.46
C GLU A 173 25.34 11.52 -0.22
N TYR A 174 24.66 10.37 -0.25
CA TYR A 174 24.64 9.39 0.84
C TYR A 174 25.71 8.30 0.70
N GLY A 175 26.68 8.46 -0.21
CA GLY A 175 27.80 7.55 -0.38
C GLY A 175 27.45 6.22 -1.05
N ILE A 176 26.31 6.13 -1.72
CA ILE A 176 25.89 4.96 -2.49
C ILE A 176 26.44 5.09 -3.91
N SER A 177 27.25 4.12 -4.29
CA SER A 177 27.84 4.00 -5.62
C SER A 177 27.73 2.56 -6.12
N LEU A 178 27.73 2.39 -7.44
CA LEU A 178 27.81 1.06 -8.04
C LEU A 178 29.27 0.69 -8.28
N ASP A 179 29.62 -0.54 -7.93
CA ASP A 179 30.85 -1.15 -8.44
C ASP A 179 30.74 -1.35 -9.96
N GLU A 180 31.73 -0.89 -10.73
CA GLU A 180 31.64 -0.93 -12.19
C GLU A 180 31.68 -2.35 -12.76
N ASN A 181 32.41 -3.27 -12.12
CA ASN A 181 32.50 -4.65 -12.57
C ASN A 181 31.19 -5.40 -12.30
N GLU A 182 30.61 -5.20 -11.12
CA GLU A 182 29.30 -5.74 -10.76
C GLU A 182 28.20 -5.19 -11.66
N PHE A 183 28.22 -3.87 -11.92
CA PHE A 183 27.28 -3.23 -12.84
C PHE A 183 27.36 -3.80 -14.26
N ASN A 184 28.56 -3.91 -14.83
CA ASN A 184 28.76 -4.44 -16.18
C ASN A 184 28.29 -5.90 -16.29
N THR A 185 28.54 -6.72 -15.26
CA THR A 185 28.05 -8.10 -15.17
C THR A 185 26.52 -8.14 -15.15
N LYS A 186 25.88 -7.37 -14.25
CA LYS A 186 24.41 -7.30 -14.14
C LYS A 186 23.76 -6.80 -15.44
N TYR A 187 24.35 -5.82 -16.11
CA TYR A 187 23.84 -5.33 -17.40
C TYR A 187 23.98 -6.37 -18.52
N ALA A 188 25.09 -7.12 -18.58
CA ALA A 188 25.26 -8.22 -19.53
C ALA A 188 24.22 -9.34 -19.29
N GLU A 189 23.95 -9.69 -18.03
CA GLU A 189 22.90 -10.65 -17.68
C GLU A 189 21.51 -10.16 -18.04
N TYR A 190 21.20 -8.90 -17.72
CA TYR A 190 19.95 -8.25 -18.10
C TYR A 190 19.74 -8.29 -19.62
N THR A 191 20.70 -7.82 -20.42
CA THR A 191 20.57 -7.83 -21.88
C THR A 191 20.40 -9.24 -22.45
N LYS A 192 21.06 -10.25 -21.85
CA LYS A 192 20.90 -11.66 -22.23
C LYS A 192 19.48 -12.19 -21.96
N GLN A 193 18.85 -11.79 -20.85
CA GLN A 193 17.47 -12.18 -20.52
C GLN A 193 16.46 -11.62 -21.54
N TYR A 194 16.74 -10.45 -22.12
CA TYR A 194 15.87 -9.78 -23.09
C TYR A 194 16.36 -9.89 -24.54
N LYS A 195 17.23 -10.87 -24.85
CA LYS A 195 17.81 -11.05 -26.20
C LYS A 195 16.75 -11.12 -27.32
N ASP A 196 15.59 -11.72 -27.02
CA ASP A 196 14.51 -11.93 -27.98
C ASP A 196 13.54 -10.72 -28.03
N LYS A 197 13.74 -9.72 -27.16
CA LYS A 197 12.96 -8.47 -27.07
C LYS A 197 13.90 -7.26 -26.95
N PRO A 198 14.76 -6.98 -27.95
CA PRO A 198 15.77 -5.93 -27.86
C PRO A 198 15.18 -4.52 -27.66
N LYS A 199 13.94 -4.29 -28.09
CA LYS A 199 13.22 -3.00 -27.87
C LYS A 199 12.88 -2.74 -26.40
N SER A 200 12.82 -3.79 -25.57
CA SER A 200 12.57 -3.71 -24.14
C SER A 200 13.85 -3.53 -23.31
N ILE A 201 15.01 -3.52 -23.96
CA ILE A 201 16.29 -3.29 -23.29
C ILE A 201 16.45 -1.78 -23.00
N HIS A 202 16.65 -1.43 -21.73
CA HIS A 202 17.04 -0.08 -21.32
C HIS A 202 18.47 0.21 -21.77
N PRO A 203 18.76 1.41 -22.31
CA PRO A 203 20.13 1.86 -22.53
C PRO A 203 20.99 1.71 -21.28
N LYS A 204 22.29 1.47 -21.46
CA LYS A 204 23.22 1.20 -20.36
C LYS A 204 23.19 2.27 -19.27
N ASP A 205 23.18 3.54 -19.67
CA ASP A 205 23.15 4.67 -18.72
C ASP A 205 21.82 4.72 -17.96
N GLU A 206 20.69 4.53 -18.65
CA GLU A 206 19.37 4.46 -17.99
C GLU A 206 19.32 3.29 -17.00
N TYR A 207 19.80 2.11 -17.37
CA TYR A 207 19.88 0.95 -16.49
C TYR A 207 20.78 1.21 -15.26
N LYS A 208 21.84 2.00 -15.41
CA LYS A 208 22.69 2.44 -14.29
C LYS A 208 21.89 3.28 -13.29
N GLU A 209 21.08 4.22 -13.78
CA GLU A 209 20.23 5.03 -12.91
C GLU A 209 19.12 4.21 -12.25
N MET A 210 18.54 3.25 -12.98
CA MET A 210 17.57 2.31 -12.39
C MET A 210 18.18 1.51 -11.24
N MET A 211 19.43 1.07 -11.39
CA MET A 211 20.15 0.36 -10.33
C MET A 211 20.41 1.27 -9.13
N LEU A 212 20.85 2.52 -9.33
CA LEU A 212 21.04 3.47 -8.23
C LEU A 212 19.73 3.76 -7.49
N VAL A 213 18.61 3.91 -8.21
CA VAL A 213 17.28 4.04 -7.60
C VAL A 213 16.97 2.84 -6.72
N ARG A 214 17.23 1.62 -7.20
CA ARG A 214 16.98 0.39 -6.46
C ARG A 214 17.86 0.30 -5.22
N GLU A 215 19.17 0.46 -5.36
CA GLU A 215 20.13 0.37 -4.25
C GLU A 215 19.82 1.41 -3.17
N PHE A 216 19.50 2.65 -3.57
CA PHE A 216 19.06 3.68 -2.63
C PHE A 216 17.78 3.28 -1.89
N SER A 217 16.77 2.78 -2.62
CA SER A 217 15.45 2.45 -2.07
C SER A 217 15.46 1.31 -1.06
N VAL A 218 16.46 0.43 -1.10
CA VAL A 218 16.60 -0.68 -0.13
C VAL A 218 17.68 -0.42 0.92
N SER A 219 18.39 0.70 0.82
CA SER A 219 19.44 1.07 1.77
C SER A 219 18.86 1.58 3.09
N ASP A 220 19.68 1.51 4.15
CA ASP A 220 19.43 2.19 5.43
C ASP A 220 19.38 3.73 5.28
N LYS A 221 20.00 4.27 4.21
CA LYS A 221 20.08 5.70 3.93
C LYS A 221 18.74 6.29 3.49
N LEU A 222 17.83 5.49 2.94
CA LEU A 222 16.48 5.94 2.60
C LEU A 222 15.78 6.57 3.82
N ASN A 223 15.84 5.91 4.98
CA ASN A 223 15.23 6.42 6.19
C ASN A 223 15.87 7.73 6.64
N THR A 224 17.20 7.84 6.53
CA THR A 224 17.92 9.08 6.87
C THR A 224 17.51 10.24 5.95
N TRP A 225 17.31 9.96 4.66
CA TRP A 225 16.83 10.96 3.70
C TRP A 225 15.37 11.36 3.97
N LEU A 226 14.49 10.40 4.26
CA LEU A 226 13.10 10.67 4.64
C LEU A 226 13.02 11.50 5.94
N ASP A 227 13.87 11.23 6.93
CA ASP A 227 13.94 12.01 8.16
C ASP A 227 14.40 13.45 7.90
N LYS A 228 15.35 13.64 6.97
CA LYS A 228 15.77 14.98 6.51
C LYS A 228 14.58 15.72 5.88
N LEU A 229 13.79 15.07 5.03
CA LEU A 229 12.56 15.67 4.47
C LEU A 229 11.56 16.01 5.57
N ARG A 230 11.32 15.08 6.50
CA ARG A 230 10.41 15.24 7.62
C ARG A 230 10.78 16.43 8.51
N SER A 231 12.07 16.61 8.79
CA SER A 231 12.55 17.70 9.65
C SER A 231 12.26 19.11 9.11
N LYS A 232 12.05 19.23 7.79
CA LYS A 232 11.73 20.48 7.10
C LYS A 232 10.23 20.70 6.93
N ALA A 233 9.43 19.65 7.10
CA ALA A 233 8.01 19.69 6.81
C ALA A 233 7.18 20.10 8.02
N LYS A 234 6.13 20.88 7.78
CA LYS A 234 5.10 21.14 8.78
C LYS A 234 4.02 20.07 8.69
N ILE A 235 3.99 19.15 9.66
CA ILE A 235 3.06 18.03 9.71
C ILE A 235 2.00 18.29 10.78
N GLU A 236 0.73 18.30 10.38
CA GLU A 236 -0.41 18.52 11.26
C GLU A 236 -1.39 17.34 11.14
N ILE A 237 -1.46 16.50 12.17
CA ILE A 237 -2.48 15.45 12.27
C ILE A 237 -3.77 16.11 12.74
N LEU A 238 -4.78 16.10 11.88
CA LEU A 238 -6.08 16.72 12.12
C LEU A 238 -7.10 15.74 12.69
N GLU A 239 -6.95 14.45 12.36
CA GLU A 239 -7.87 13.41 12.85
C GLU A 239 -7.70 13.20 14.36
N PRO A 240 -8.76 13.42 15.18
CA PRO A 240 -8.60 13.36 16.64
C PRO A 240 -8.14 12.01 17.17
N SER A 241 -8.57 10.89 16.58
CA SER A 241 -8.16 9.54 16.96
C SER A 241 -6.66 9.29 16.72
N LEU A 242 -6.18 9.59 15.51
CA LEU A 242 -4.76 9.45 15.18
C LEU A 242 -3.88 10.35 16.04
N LYS A 243 -4.32 11.61 16.23
CA LYS A 243 -3.61 12.58 17.04
C LYS A 243 -3.57 12.18 18.52
N ALA A 244 -4.69 11.72 19.07
CA ALA A 244 -4.78 11.24 20.44
C ALA A 244 -3.80 10.10 20.71
N TYR A 245 -3.79 9.10 19.83
CA TYR A 245 -2.90 7.95 19.97
C TYR A 245 -1.42 8.35 19.87
N ARG A 246 -1.07 9.28 18.97
CA ARG A 246 0.31 9.79 18.89
C ARG A 246 0.74 10.51 20.16
N LEU A 247 -0.12 11.38 20.70
CA LEU A 247 0.13 12.07 21.97
C LEU A 247 0.29 11.07 23.13
N TYR A 248 -0.55 10.02 23.16
CA TYR A 248 -0.47 8.95 24.14
C TYR A 248 0.89 8.24 24.09
N LYS A 249 1.36 7.86 22.88
CA LYS A 249 2.69 7.24 22.69
C LYS A 249 3.85 8.13 23.12
N ASN A 250 3.67 9.45 23.05
CA ASN A 250 4.66 10.43 23.48
C ASN A 250 4.58 10.76 24.98
N GLY A 251 3.67 10.13 25.74
CA GLY A 251 3.48 10.40 27.16
C GLY A 251 2.72 11.71 27.46
N GLU A 252 2.14 12.37 26.46
CA GLU A 252 1.36 13.59 26.62
C GLU A 252 -0.10 13.27 26.96
N TYR A 253 -0.32 12.55 28.08
CA TYR A 253 -1.60 11.92 28.41
C TYR A 253 -2.75 12.91 28.55
N SER A 254 -2.56 14.06 29.21
CA SER A 254 -3.59 15.10 29.29
C SER A 254 -4.09 15.58 27.92
N LYS A 255 -3.16 15.82 26.98
CA LYS A 255 -3.51 16.24 25.62
C LYS A 255 -4.15 15.10 24.84
N ALA A 256 -3.66 13.87 25.03
CA ALA A 256 -4.26 12.68 24.43
C ALA A 256 -5.71 12.50 24.88
N ALA A 257 -6.01 12.69 26.17
CA ALA A 257 -7.36 12.61 26.72
C ALA A 257 -8.32 13.60 26.04
N ASP A 258 -7.88 14.83 25.81
CA ASP A 258 -8.69 15.85 25.16
C ASP A 258 -8.95 15.55 23.67
N GLU A 259 -7.97 14.96 22.97
CA GLU A 259 -8.17 14.51 21.59
C GLU A 259 -9.06 13.24 21.52
N TYR A 260 -8.94 12.30 22.47
CA TYR A 260 -9.85 11.16 22.59
C TYR A 260 -11.29 11.60 22.87
N LYS A 261 -11.49 12.63 23.70
CA LYS A 261 -12.80 13.25 23.91
C LYS A 261 -13.38 13.82 22.61
N LYS A 262 -12.56 14.45 21.77
CA LYS A 262 -12.98 14.93 20.44
C LYS A 262 -13.30 13.76 19.50
N ALA A 263 -12.50 12.68 19.51
CA ALA A 263 -12.77 11.48 18.75
C ALA A 263 -14.11 10.84 19.15
N TYR A 264 -14.40 10.76 20.45
CA TYR A 264 -15.70 10.32 20.95
C TYR A 264 -16.84 11.19 20.43
N LYS A 265 -16.71 12.53 20.49
CA LYS A 265 -17.73 13.43 19.94
C LYS A 265 -17.94 13.26 18.43
N LYS A 266 -16.88 13.00 17.67
CA LYS A 266 -16.94 12.84 16.22
C LYS A 266 -17.53 11.49 15.79
N TYR A 267 -17.12 10.40 16.44
CA TYR A 267 -17.43 9.04 15.99
C TYR A 267 -18.46 8.32 16.87
N ASN A 268 -18.72 8.82 18.09
CA ASN A 268 -19.62 8.25 19.07
C ASN A 268 -19.30 6.78 19.45
N LEU A 269 -18.01 6.40 19.42
CA LEU A 269 -17.54 5.07 19.80
C LEU A 269 -17.04 5.07 21.24
N SER A 270 -17.62 4.21 22.09
CA SER A 270 -17.33 4.17 23.54
C SER A 270 -15.86 3.92 23.87
N ILE A 271 -15.13 3.22 23.00
CA ILE A 271 -13.69 2.97 23.15
C ILE A 271 -12.90 4.26 23.39
N TYR A 272 -13.27 5.37 22.73
CA TYR A 272 -12.58 6.65 22.92
C TYR A 272 -12.86 7.28 24.28
N LYS A 273 -14.03 7.02 24.87
CA LYS A 273 -14.35 7.46 26.24
C LYS A 273 -13.55 6.67 27.28
N ASP A 274 -13.35 5.38 27.03
CA ASP A 274 -12.54 4.54 27.91
C ASP A 274 -11.05 4.93 27.82
N LYS A 275 -10.56 5.21 26.60
CA LYS A 275 -9.21 5.74 26.36
C LYS A 275 -8.99 7.12 26.97
N GLU A 276 -9.99 8.02 26.91
CA GLU A 276 -9.93 9.31 27.62
C GLU A 276 -9.71 9.10 29.12
N LYS A 277 -10.50 8.22 29.76
CA LYS A 277 -10.36 7.93 31.20
C LYS A 277 -8.99 7.31 31.51
N GLU A 278 -8.54 6.39 30.67
CA GLU A 278 -7.22 5.76 30.79
C GLU A 278 -6.12 6.84 30.83
N CYS A 279 -6.14 7.78 29.87
CA CYS A 279 -5.19 8.88 29.82
C CYS A 279 -5.25 9.75 31.08
N ARG A 280 -6.46 10.16 31.52
CA ARG A 280 -6.62 11.01 32.71
C ARG A 280 -6.21 10.32 34.01
N SER A 281 -6.12 8.99 34.03
CA SER A 281 -5.63 8.25 35.20
C SER A 281 -4.09 8.18 35.29
N LYS A 282 -3.39 8.61 34.23
CA LYS A 282 -1.93 8.61 34.13
C LYS A 282 -1.30 10.00 34.30
N ASP A 283 -2.13 11.04 34.38
CA ASP A 283 -1.72 12.40 34.77
C ASP A 283 -1.59 12.50 36.30
#